data_AF-A0A1Z5TP31-F1
#
_entry.id   AF-A0A1Z5TP31-F1
#
_cell.length_a   1.000
_cell.length_b   1.000
_cell.length_c   1.000
_cell.angle_alpha   90.00
_cell.angle_beta   90.00
_cell.angle_gamma   90.00
#
_symmetry.space_group_name_H-M   'P 1'
#
loop_
_entity.id
_entity.type
_entity.pdbx_description
1 polymer ?
#
loop_
_entity_poly.entity_id
_entity_poly.type
_entity_poly.pdbx_seq_one_letter_code
_entity_poly.pdbx_strand_id
1 'polypeptide(L)'
;MRGSTVLQGFKDWASKFHPQLPLTQRESNRLLTALTTSFRSHLDKAHPRAAEEPSKLKDSGNGQVPRTSSHAIHSSAAFADKHLSSVLTDLAGPSRRKPATTVSKVDQDFANAQMELQKNPATDPVQLLEDYEKDGNASVAIARLCLEQCEKSLEGLAQDQKAHQIQQTQAGRRVLLWLWETGRYQQPEFVDDRVFIDKLVPFLLKEGWESYLWEWIELDQTLAEGDNEYSGVKKMYHRYRWKGRLLRAMVVHKLEDVGRADQSADKALDTFFKAAELKLSSREPYLHFLPLGHAGSALGRALMIGTDWNLRTDPVRYDRFTQCAKLFNQKGSPHGVRNSAQLWLHHPRNPDGRPMYEFYQKLFNNDSPVWQSIGDHVRKPKRREIGLAWYHQMTQTMAILRRQGLDEEAEWVKVRALENSEFASAKSVEKDVRRWQGVYDERDNFKAPAKTPSDEVTTENTPFPTFSGAV
;
A
#
# COMPACT_ATOMS: atom_id res chain seq x y z
N MET A 1 -21.25 36.47 -56.90
CA MET A 1 -20.40 35.35 -56.45
C MET A 1 -20.55 35.21 -54.94
N ARG A 2 -21.02 34.04 -54.49
CA ARG A 2 -21.26 33.71 -53.08
C ARG A 2 -19.93 33.31 -52.44
N GLY A 3 -19.49 34.09 -51.46
CA GLY A 3 -18.39 33.76 -50.55
C GLY A 3 -18.96 33.39 -49.18
N SER A 4 -18.45 32.28 -48.65
CA SER A 4 -18.96 31.48 -47.53
C SER A 4 -19.15 32.23 -46.19
N THR A 5 -20.37 32.17 -45.66
CA THR A 5 -20.75 32.58 -44.28
C THR A 5 -20.15 31.71 -43.18
N VAL A 6 -19.42 30.64 -43.52
CA VAL A 6 -18.80 29.71 -42.56
C VAL A 6 -17.48 30.27 -41.98
N LEU A 7 -16.81 31.17 -42.70
CA LEU A 7 -15.51 31.74 -42.25
C LEU A 7 -15.65 32.87 -41.22
N GLN A 8 -16.81 33.55 -41.17
CA GLN A 8 -17.07 34.60 -40.19
C GLN A 8 -17.46 34.04 -38.82
N GLY A 9 -18.18 32.91 -38.78
CA GLY A 9 -18.52 32.21 -37.53
C GLY A 9 -17.33 31.61 -36.79
N PHE A 10 -16.27 31.20 -37.49
CA PHE A 10 -15.05 30.69 -36.85
C PHE A 10 -14.21 31.79 -36.19
N LYS A 11 -14.25 33.02 -36.74
CA LYS A 11 -13.49 34.17 -36.21
C LYS A 11 -14.10 34.72 -34.92
N ASP A 12 -15.42 34.63 -34.78
CA ASP A 12 -16.15 35.03 -33.57
C ASP A 12 -16.14 33.94 -32.48
N TRP A 13 -15.88 32.68 -32.84
CA TRP A 13 -15.69 31.58 -31.89
C TRP A 13 -14.25 31.55 -31.33
N ALA A 14 -13.25 31.82 -32.17
CA ALA A 14 -11.83 31.83 -31.76
C ALA A 14 -11.44 33.04 -30.89
N SER A 15 -12.17 34.16 -30.98
CA SER A 15 -11.92 35.35 -30.15
C SER A 15 -12.46 35.23 -28.71
N LYS A 16 -13.25 34.18 -28.41
CA LYS A 16 -13.80 33.91 -27.08
C LYS A 16 -13.01 32.88 -26.26
N PHE A 17 -12.06 32.15 -26.85
CA PHE A 17 -11.33 31.09 -26.14
C PHE A 17 -9.85 31.35 -25.85
N HIS A 18 -9.19 32.34 -26.46
CA HIS A 18 -7.88 32.81 -25.99
C HIS A 18 -7.69 34.30 -26.26
N PRO A 19 -7.25 35.12 -25.27
CA PRO A 19 -6.69 36.42 -25.58
C PRO A 19 -5.43 36.21 -26.45
N GLN A 20 -5.40 36.81 -27.64
CA GLN A 20 -4.23 36.75 -28.52
C GLN A 20 -3.04 37.38 -27.80
N LEU A 21 -2.02 36.57 -27.47
CA LEU A 21 -0.72 37.12 -27.08
C LEU A 21 -0.18 37.93 -28.27
N PRO A 22 0.22 39.20 -28.08
CA PRO A 22 0.96 39.91 -29.10
C PRO A 22 2.37 39.29 -29.13
N LEU A 23 2.57 38.26 -29.95
CA LEU A 23 3.90 37.79 -30.30
C LEU A 23 4.65 38.98 -30.89
N THR A 24 5.69 39.42 -30.18
CA THR A 24 6.52 40.53 -30.66
C THR A 24 7.22 40.08 -31.95
N GLN A 25 7.45 41.00 -32.89
CA GLN A 25 8.17 40.72 -34.16
C GLN A 25 9.51 39.99 -33.94
N ARG A 26 10.10 40.16 -32.75
CA ARG A 26 11.35 39.51 -32.34
C ARG A 26 11.17 38.03 -31.98
N GLU A 27 10.02 37.66 -31.43
CA GLU A 27 9.68 36.28 -31.09
C GLU A 27 9.22 35.50 -32.32
N SER A 28 8.46 36.11 -33.23
CA SER A 28 8.11 35.49 -34.51
C SER A 28 9.35 35.21 -35.35
N ASN A 29 10.30 36.17 -35.40
CA ASN A 29 11.57 35.98 -36.08
C ASN A 29 12.43 34.89 -35.42
N ARG A 30 12.44 34.77 -34.08
CA ARG A 30 13.15 33.69 -33.38
C ARG A 30 12.52 32.33 -33.66
N LEU A 31 11.19 32.26 -33.69
CA LEU A 31 10.46 31.01 -33.99
C LEU A 31 10.69 30.57 -35.43
N LEU A 32 10.63 31.52 -36.38
CA LEU A 32 10.98 31.28 -37.79
C LEU A 32 12.43 30.83 -37.95
N THR A 33 13.36 31.46 -37.23
CA THR A 33 14.78 31.09 -37.29
C THR A 33 14.98 29.67 -36.76
N ALA A 34 14.38 29.32 -35.62
CA ALA A 34 14.49 27.99 -35.02
C ALA A 34 13.88 26.89 -35.93
N LEU A 35 12.71 27.16 -36.52
CA LEU A 35 12.07 26.25 -37.48
C LEU A 35 12.92 26.08 -38.74
N THR A 36 13.45 27.17 -39.30
CA THR A 36 14.26 27.09 -40.53
C THR A 36 15.63 26.45 -40.30
N THR A 37 16.29 26.67 -39.15
CA THR A 37 17.54 25.97 -38.81
C THR A 37 17.31 24.48 -38.58
N SER A 38 16.22 24.11 -37.90
CA SER A 38 15.85 22.71 -37.68
C SER A 38 15.56 21.99 -39.00
N PHE A 39 14.80 22.63 -39.88
CA PHE A 39 14.45 22.06 -41.18
C PHE A 39 15.67 21.89 -42.09
N ARG A 40 16.59 22.87 -42.11
CA ARG A 40 17.86 22.76 -42.85
C ARG A 40 18.74 21.65 -42.31
N SER A 41 18.90 21.56 -40.99
CA SER A 41 19.68 20.48 -40.36
C SER A 41 19.12 19.09 -40.68
N HIS A 42 17.79 18.95 -40.74
CA HIS A 42 17.16 17.68 -41.13
C HIS A 42 17.24 17.41 -42.64
N LEU A 43 17.17 18.43 -43.49
CA LEU A 43 17.42 18.28 -44.93
C LEU A 43 18.86 17.87 -45.22
N ASP A 44 19.83 18.44 -44.50
CA ASP A 44 21.24 18.08 -44.63
C ASP A 44 21.50 16.64 -44.16
N LYS A 45 20.75 16.16 -43.16
CA LYS A 45 20.77 14.75 -42.73
C LYS A 45 20.07 13.80 -43.70
N ALA A 46 18.96 14.23 -44.32
CA ALA A 46 18.19 13.41 -45.26
C ALA A 46 18.84 13.36 -46.65
N HIS A 47 19.62 14.38 -47.01
CA HIS A 47 20.37 14.49 -48.27
C HIS A 47 21.83 14.84 -48.00
N PRO A 48 22.65 13.91 -47.46
CA PRO A 48 24.08 14.12 -47.36
C PRO A 48 24.64 14.37 -48.77
N ARG A 49 25.20 15.55 -49.02
CA ARG A 49 25.81 15.90 -50.30
C ARG A 49 26.96 14.93 -50.60
N ALA A 50 26.79 14.15 -51.66
CA ALA A 50 27.84 13.31 -52.21
C ALA A 50 28.97 14.18 -52.79
N ALA A 51 30.08 14.30 -52.07
CA ALA A 51 31.42 14.50 -52.60
C ALA A 51 32.43 14.51 -51.44
N GLU A 52 33.11 13.38 -51.25
CA GLU A 52 34.58 13.22 -51.29
C GLU A 52 34.98 11.92 -50.57
N GLU A 53 35.17 10.88 -51.38
CA GLU A 53 36.02 9.72 -51.11
C GLU A 53 37.50 10.19 -51.03
N PRO A 54 38.38 9.57 -50.22
CA PRO A 54 38.83 8.23 -50.59
C PRO A 54 39.27 7.25 -49.48
N SER A 55 39.13 5.97 -49.86
CA SER A 55 40.13 4.89 -49.75
C SER A 55 40.00 3.79 -48.68
N LYS A 56 39.61 2.61 -49.19
CA LYS A 56 40.19 1.25 -49.00
C LYS A 56 40.21 0.72 -47.55
N LEU A 57 39.58 -0.42 -47.24
CA LEU A 57 39.89 -1.75 -47.78
C LEU A 57 38.69 -2.72 -47.68
N LYS A 58 38.48 -3.42 -48.79
CA LYS A 58 37.97 -4.80 -48.98
C LYS A 58 38.09 -5.71 -47.74
N ASP A 59 37.06 -6.53 -47.45
CA ASP A 59 36.95 -7.86 -48.08
C ASP A 59 35.57 -8.54 -47.90
N SER A 60 35.16 -9.23 -48.98
CA SER A 60 34.34 -10.45 -49.12
C SER A 60 33.28 -10.80 -48.04
N GLY A 61 32.01 -11.12 -48.32
CA GLY A 61 31.32 -11.53 -49.54
C GLY A 61 30.19 -12.50 -49.13
N ASN A 62 28.95 -12.25 -49.54
CA ASN A 62 28.00 -13.25 -50.06
C ASN A 62 26.63 -12.61 -50.30
N GLY A 63 26.06 -12.92 -51.46
CA GLY A 63 24.84 -12.31 -51.95
C GLY A 63 23.61 -12.68 -51.13
N GLN A 64 22.79 -11.68 -50.87
CA GLN A 64 21.34 -11.81 -50.77
C GLN A 64 20.69 -10.52 -51.24
N VAL A 65 19.87 -10.66 -52.28
CA VAL A 65 19.03 -9.61 -52.86
C VAL A 65 18.01 -9.15 -51.81
N PRO A 66 17.93 -7.86 -51.43
CA PRO A 66 16.85 -7.39 -50.59
C PRO A 66 15.61 -7.17 -51.45
N ARG A 67 14.61 -8.05 -51.26
CA ARG A 67 13.26 -7.86 -51.77
C ARG A 67 12.67 -6.58 -51.18
N THR A 68 12.18 -5.71 -52.05
CA THR A 68 11.45 -4.49 -51.72
C THR A 68 10.18 -4.85 -50.94
N SER A 69 10.19 -4.54 -49.64
CA SER A 69 9.00 -4.63 -48.78
C SER A 69 8.06 -3.45 -49.08
N SER A 70 6.95 -3.77 -49.72
CA SER A 70 5.82 -2.91 -50.07
C SER A 70 4.95 -2.56 -48.85
N HIS A 71 5.53 -2.01 -47.77
CA HIS A 71 4.77 -1.51 -46.61
C HIS A 71 5.19 -0.12 -46.10
N ALA A 72 6.05 0.60 -46.83
CA ALA A 72 6.55 1.92 -46.42
C ALA A 72 5.71 3.11 -46.96
N ILE A 73 4.41 2.94 -47.23
CA ILE A 73 3.53 4.00 -47.79
C ILE A 73 2.58 4.60 -46.73
N HIS A 74 2.60 4.07 -45.50
CA HIS A 74 1.98 4.74 -44.36
C HIS A 74 3.08 5.11 -43.37
N SER A 75 3.62 6.32 -43.47
CA SER A 75 3.99 7.11 -42.28
C SER A 75 4.62 8.48 -42.57
N SER A 76 4.66 9.03 -43.78
CA SER A 76 5.11 10.44 -43.94
C SER A 76 4.25 11.40 -43.11
N ALA A 77 2.93 11.17 -43.08
CA ALA A 77 1.98 11.91 -42.26
C ALA A 77 2.06 11.53 -40.77
N ALA A 78 2.24 10.25 -40.44
CA ALA A 78 2.35 9.80 -39.05
C ALA A 78 3.69 10.21 -38.39
N PHE A 79 4.78 10.28 -39.16
CA PHE A 79 6.04 10.87 -38.74
C PHE A 79 5.93 12.39 -38.63
N ALA A 80 5.20 13.06 -39.51
CA ALA A 80 4.91 14.49 -39.38
C ALA A 80 4.06 14.81 -38.14
N ASP A 81 3.06 13.99 -37.82
CA ASP A 81 2.25 14.12 -36.59
C ASP A 81 3.06 13.79 -35.33
N LYS A 82 3.93 12.76 -35.38
CA LYS A 82 4.85 12.46 -34.28
C LYS A 82 5.90 13.56 -34.09
N HIS A 83 6.34 14.18 -35.19
CA HIS A 83 7.28 15.30 -35.18
C HIS A 83 6.61 16.59 -34.67
N LEU A 84 5.39 16.91 -35.13
CA LEU A 84 4.61 18.05 -34.63
C LEU A 84 4.24 17.88 -33.17
N SER A 85 3.83 16.67 -32.75
CA SER A 85 3.56 16.40 -31.33
C SER A 85 4.84 16.50 -30.50
N SER A 86 5.99 16.03 -30.96
CA SER A 86 7.28 16.23 -30.28
C SER A 86 7.64 17.71 -30.14
N VAL A 87 7.54 18.50 -31.21
CA VAL A 87 7.87 19.94 -31.20
C VAL A 87 6.88 20.74 -30.37
N LEU A 88 5.60 20.39 -30.41
CA LEU A 88 4.56 21.03 -29.60
C LEU A 88 4.66 20.61 -28.13
N THR A 89 5.12 19.40 -27.81
CA THR A 89 5.33 18.97 -26.42
C THR A 89 6.59 19.62 -25.82
N ASP A 90 7.63 19.83 -26.61
CA ASP A 90 8.81 20.61 -26.20
C ASP A 90 8.49 22.11 -26.05
N LEU A 91 7.56 22.65 -26.85
CA LEU A 91 7.07 24.03 -26.72
C LEU A 91 5.97 24.20 -25.64
N ALA A 92 5.31 23.11 -25.23
CA ALA A 92 4.25 23.09 -24.20
C ALA A 92 4.72 22.52 -22.84
N GLY A 93 6.02 22.18 -22.70
CA GLY A 93 6.70 22.05 -21.41
C GLY A 93 6.80 23.39 -20.69
N PRO A 94 6.91 23.40 -19.34
CA PRO A 94 6.11 24.25 -18.47
C PRO A 94 6.30 25.75 -18.74
N SER A 95 5.17 26.46 -18.70
CA SER A 95 5.09 27.91 -18.51
C SER A 95 6.25 28.39 -17.63
N ARG A 96 7.08 29.30 -18.18
CA ARG A 96 8.17 30.00 -17.49
C ARG A 96 7.71 30.42 -16.10
N ARG A 97 7.98 29.58 -15.10
CA ARG A 97 8.03 30.04 -13.73
C ARG A 97 9.26 30.90 -13.62
N LYS A 98 9.05 32.09 -13.09
CA LYS A 98 10.07 33.03 -12.63
C LYS A 98 11.18 32.26 -11.88
N PRO A 99 12.46 32.62 -12.02
CA PRO A 99 13.53 31.93 -11.31
C PRO A 99 13.45 32.32 -9.83
N ALA A 100 12.88 31.45 -8.99
CA ALA A 100 13.10 31.37 -7.54
C ALA A 100 12.07 30.42 -6.91
N THR A 101 12.37 29.13 -6.93
CA THR A 101 12.16 28.28 -5.75
C THR A 101 13.40 27.42 -5.68
N THR A 102 14.31 27.81 -4.80
CA THR A 102 15.44 27.00 -4.35
C THR A 102 14.90 25.58 -4.11
N VAL A 103 15.36 24.60 -4.90
CA VAL A 103 15.09 23.19 -4.58
C VAL A 103 15.60 23.00 -3.16
N SER A 104 14.76 22.49 -2.27
CA SER A 104 15.15 22.24 -0.90
C SER A 104 16.40 21.36 -0.92
N LYS A 105 17.41 21.69 -0.11
CA LYS A 105 18.63 20.87 0.01
C LYS A 105 18.29 19.40 0.26
N VAL A 106 17.24 19.14 1.04
CA VAL A 106 16.69 17.81 1.35
C VAL A 106 16.21 17.07 0.09
N ASP A 107 15.54 17.74 -0.85
CA ASP A 107 15.06 17.11 -2.09
C ASP A 107 16.22 16.77 -3.02
N GLN A 108 17.26 17.60 -3.02
CA GLN A 108 18.47 17.37 -3.80
C GLN A 108 19.28 16.19 -3.23
N ASP A 109 19.44 16.11 -1.91
CA ASP A 109 20.14 15.02 -1.24
C ASP A 109 19.41 13.68 -1.45
N PHE A 110 18.09 13.66 -1.40
CA PHE A 110 17.28 12.48 -1.72
C PHE A 110 17.48 12.00 -3.17
N ALA A 111 17.47 12.93 -4.13
CA ALA A 111 17.69 12.61 -5.54
C ALA A 111 19.10 12.08 -5.81
N ASN A 112 20.10 12.64 -5.13
CA ASN A 112 21.50 12.17 -5.22
C ASN A 112 21.63 10.75 -4.67
N ALA A 113 21.10 10.48 -3.47
CA ALA A 113 21.13 9.16 -2.86
C ALA A 113 20.43 8.11 -3.75
N GLN A 114 19.29 8.48 -4.37
CA GLN A 114 18.59 7.60 -5.31
C GLN A 114 19.44 7.26 -6.54
N MET A 115 20.15 8.25 -7.11
CA MET A 115 21.05 7.99 -8.24
C MET A 115 22.26 7.14 -7.86
N GLU A 116 22.83 7.33 -6.67
CA GLU A 116 23.99 6.56 -6.20
C GLU A 116 23.64 5.09 -5.97
N LEU A 117 22.49 4.81 -5.36
CA LEU A 117 21.98 3.44 -5.19
C LEU A 117 21.67 2.76 -6.53
N GLN A 118 21.25 3.51 -7.55
CA GLN A 118 21.00 2.97 -8.90
C GLN A 118 22.30 2.69 -9.66
N LYS A 119 23.32 3.54 -9.51
CA LYS A 119 24.61 3.38 -10.19
C LYS A 119 25.43 2.23 -9.60
N ASN A 120 25.35 2.02 -8.29
CA ASN A 120 26.15 1.03 -7.57
C ASN A 120 25.26 0.04 -6.81
N PRO A 121 24.55 -0.87 -7.50
CA PRO A 121 23.64 -1.83 -6.87
C PRO A 121 24.35 -2.88 -5.99
N ALA A 122 25.68 -3.00 -6.10
CA ALA A 122 26.51 -3.91 -5.32
C ALA A 122 27.02 -3.28 -4.00
N THR A 123 26.91 -1.96 -3.85
CA THR A 123 27.31 -1.28 -2.62
C THR A 123 26.26 -1.52 -1.54
N ASP A 124 26.70 -1.75 -0.31
CA ASP A 124 25.82 -1.85 0.85
C ASP A 124 24.96 -0.57 0.99
N PRO A 125 23.63 -0.65 0.80
CA PRO A 125 22.77 0.54 0.83
C PRO A 125 22.80 1.25 2.18
N VAL A 126 23.04 0.53 3.28
CA VAL A 126 23.04 1.14 4.62
C VAL A 126 24.34 1.89 4.91
N GLN A 127 25.44 1.51 4.24
CA GLN A 127 26.68 2.28 4.30
C GLN A 127 26.49 3.69 3.72
N LEU A 128 25.67 3.81 2.67
CA LEU A 128 25.32 5.10 2.09
C LEU A 128 24.61 6.00 3.11
N LEU A 129 23.66 5.45 3.87
CA LEU A 129 22.97 6.20 4.92
C LEU A 129 23.95 6.74 5.97
N GLU A 130 24.91 5.92 6.40
CA GLU A 130 25.93 6.31 7.37
C GLU A 130 26.87 7.39 6.81
N ASP A 131 27.20 7.33 5.53
CA ASP A 131 28.02 8.36 4.88
C ASP A 131 27.26 9.68 4.75
N TYR A 132 25.97 9.64 4.40
CA TYR A 132 25.11 10.83 4.42
C TYR A 132 24.90 11.38 5.83
N GLU A 133 24.96 10.55 6.87
CA GLU A 133 24.89 11.00 8.27
C GLU A 133 26.17 11.73 8.67
N LYS A 134 27.36 11.27 8.25
CA LYS A 134 28.63 11.99 8.47
C LYS A 134 28.60 13.40 7.87
N ASP A 135 27.91 13.55 6.74
CA ASP A 135 27.71 14.83 6.07
C ASP A 135 26.52 15.65 6.60
N GLY A 136 25.76 15.10 7.57
CA GLY A 136 24.58 15.72 8.15
C GLY A 136 23.35 15.80 7.23
N ASN A 137 23.37 15.06 6.11
CA ASN A 137 22.33 15.07 5.07
C ASN A 137 21.42 13.83 5.10
N ALA A 138 21.63 12.89 6.02
CA ALA A 138 20.77 11.72 6.14
C ALA A 138 19.34 12.13 6.55
N SER A 139 18.37 11.37 6.06
CA SER A 139 16.94 11.60 6.33
C SER A 139 16.18 10.29 6.38
N VAL A 140 15.00 10.29 7.00
CA VAL A 140 14.12 9.10 7.06
C VAL A 140 13.75 8.62 5.66
N ALA A 141 13.61 9.54 4.70
CA ALA A 141 13.35 9.22 3.30
C ALA A 141 14.53 8.48 2.64
N ILE A 142 15.78 8.88 2.93
CA ILE A 142 16.98 8.16 2.45
C ILE A 142 17.09 6.79 3.11
N ALA A 143 16.84 6.68 4.41
CA ALA A 143 16.83 5.39 5.11
C ALA A 143 15.77 4.44 4.52
N ARG A 144 14.58 4.94 4.19
CA ARG A 144 13.55 4.18 3.48
C ARG A 144 14.03 3.68 2.12
N LEU A 145 14.69 4.52 1.31
CA LEU A 145 15.27 4.10 0.03
C LEU A 145 16.31 2.99 0.20
N CYS A 146 17.15 3.08 1.23
CA CYS A 146 18.16 2.06 1.53
C CYS A 146 17.50 0.71 1.84
N LEU A 147 16.45 0.70 2.68
CA LEU A 147 15.67 -0.50 3.00
C LEU A 147 14.95 -1.08 1.78
N GLU A 148 14.39 -0.24 0.91
CA GLU A 148 13.77 -0.68 -0.35
C GLU A 148 14.80 -1.31 -1.30
N GLN A 149 16.03 -0.80 -1.34
CA GLN A 149 17.10 -1.38 -2.14
C GLN A 149 17.61 -2.70 -1.54
N CYS A 150 17.71 -2.79 -0.20
CA CYS A 150 18.00 -4.05 0.48
C CYS A 150 16.92 -5.11 0.22
N GLU A 151 15.64 -4.74 0.15
CA GLU A 151 14.58 -5.69 -0.19
C GLU A 151 14.70 -6.18 -1.63
N LYS A 152 14.98 -5.28 -2.58
CA LYS A 152 15.21 -5.63 -3.98
C LYS A 152 16.41 -6.56 -4.17
N SER A 153 17.49 -6.36 -3.42
CA SER A 153 18.66 -7.24 -3.52
C SER A 153 18.38 -8.66 -2.99
N LEU A 154 17.32 -8.82 -2.20
CA LEU A 154 16.84 -10.11 -1.71
C LEU A 154 15.85 -10.79 -2.68
N GLU A 155 15.32 -10.07 -3.67
CA GLU A 155 14.39 -10.63 -4.66
C GLU A 155 15.08 -11.73 -5.49
N GLY A 156 14.42 -12.87 -5.66
CA GLY A 156 14.96 -14.01 -6.42
C GLY A 156 15.90 -14.95 -5.66
N LEU A 157 16.38 -14.59 -4.46
CA LEU A 157 17.24 -15.47 -3.65
C LEU A 157 16.44 -16.57 -2.93
N ALA A 158 17.12 -17.69 -2.68
CA ALA A 158 16.61 -18.78 -1.84
C ALA A 158 16.44 -18.31 -0.38
N GLN A 159 15.53 -18.95 0.38
CA GLN A 159 15.20 -18.50 1.75
C GLN A 159 16.42 -18.49 2.68
N ASP A 160 17.28 -19.50 2.59
CA ASP A 160 18.50 -19.58 3.42
C ASP A 160 19.51 -18.49 3.06
N GLN A 161 19.63 -18.18 1.76
CA GLN A 161 20.49 -17.09 1.27
C GLN A 161 19.95 -15.73 1.69
N LYS A 162 18.62 -15.54 1.68
CA LYS A 162 17.97 -14.33 2.19
C LYS A 162 18.25 -14.14 3.68
N ALA A 163 18.09 -15.21 4.47
CA ALA A 163 18.35 -15.15 5.91
C ALA A 163 19.82 -14.80 6.19
N HIS A 164 20.74 -15.45 5.49
CA HIS A 164 22.17 -15.17 5.59
C HIS A 164 22.52 -13.73 5.19
N GLN A 165 22.00 -13.24 4.06
CA GLN A 165 22.28 -11.87 3.63
C GLN A 165 21.69 -10.82 4.59
N ILE A 166 20.48 -11.04 5.11
CA ILE A 166 19.89 -10.18 6.14
C ILE A 166 20.76 -10.16 7.40
N GLN A 167 21.24 -11.31 7.86
CA GLN A 167 22.15 -11.41 9.00
C GLN A 167 23.49 -10.73 8.76
N GLN A 168 24.01 -10.76 7.54
CA GLN A 168 25.27 -10.10 7.18
C GLN A 168 25.13 -8.58 7.10
N THR A 169 24.10 -8.07 6.44
CA THR A 169 23.93 -6.62 6.24
C THR A 169 23.43 -5.94 7.52
N GLN A 170 22.66 -6.65 8.36
CA GLN A 170 22.03 -6.12 9.59
C GLN A 170 21.34 -4.77 9.34
N ALA A 171 20.65 -4.67 8.19
CA ALA A 171 20.11 -3.42 7.70
C ALA A 171 19.07 -2.83 8.65
N GLY A 172 18.22 -3.68 9.25
CA GLY A 172 17.21 -3.25 10.21
C GLY A 172 17.84 -2.66 11.45
N ARG A 173 18.77 -3.40 12.07
CA ARG A 173 19.54 -2.99 13.25
C ARG A 173 20.26 -1.66 13.03
N ARG A 174 21.03 -1.54 11.95
CA ARG A 174 21.83 -0.33 11.67
C ARG A 174 20.95 0.89 11.48
N VAL A 175 19.85 0.75 10.74
CA VAL A 175 18.87 1.83 10.56
C VAL A 175 18.16 2.19 11.87
N LEU A 176 17.83 1.20 12.73
CA LEU A 176 17.25 1.46 14.04
C LEU A 176 18.22 2.21 14.97
N LEU A 177 19.47 1.78 15.03
CA LEU A 177 20.51 2.46 15.82
C LEU A 177 20.74 3.88 15.34
N TRP A 178 20.88 4.09 14.02
CA TRP A 178 20.95 5.43 13.44
C TRP A 178 19.76 6.29 13.85
N LEU A 179 18.54 5.74 13.77
CA LEU A 179 17.33 6.47 14.13
C LEU A 179 17.34 6.90 15.61
N TRP A 180 17.83 6.03 16.50
CA TRP A 180 17.93 6.27 17.94
C TRP A 180 19.05 7.25 18.31
N GLU A 181 20.26 7.05 17.78
CA GLU A 181 21.43 7.89 18.04
C GLU A 181 21.24 9.33 17.56
N THR A 182 20.56 9.50 16.42
CA THR A 182 20.27 10.82 15.85
C THR A 182 19.02 11.48 16.43
N GLY A 183 18.27 10.78 17.30
CA GLY A 183 17.01 11.28 17.85
C GLY A 183 15.90 11.47 16.82
N ARG A 184 16.07 10.99 15.57
CA ARG A 184 15.12 11.21 14.47
C ARG A 184 13.78 10.52 14.66
N TYR A 185 13.70 9.51 15.53
CA TYR A 185 12.43 8.91 15.94
C TYR A 185 11.47 9.91 16.58
N GLN A 186 11.97 11.04 17.11
CA GLN A 186 11.15 12.10 17.73
C GLN A 186 10.53 13.05 16.71
N GLN A 187 11.03 13.04 15.48
CA GLN A 187 10.63 13.97 14.43
C GLN A 187 9.33 13.50 13.75
N PRO A 188 8.41 14.41 13.39
CA PRO A 188 7.12 14.06 12.78
C PRO A 188 7.26 13.29 11.46
N GLU A 189 8.35 13.50 10.73
CA GLU A 189 8.73 12.80 9.49
C GLU A 189 8.72 11.28 9.69
N PHE A 190 9.24 10.80 10.82
CA PHE A 190 9.23 9.37 11.16
C PHE A 190 7.81 8.88 11.51
N VAL A 191 7.09 9.65 12.34
CA VAL A 191 5.78 9.29 12.88
C VAL A 191 4.77 9.04 11.76
N ASP A 192 4.83 9.90 10.74
CA ASP A 192 3.90 9.88 9.63
C ASP A 192 4.36 9.04 8.44
N ASP A 193 5.63 8.62 8.36
CA ASP A 193 6.09 7.69 7.34
C ASP A 193 5.75 6.23 7.69
N ARG A 194 4.54 5.83 7.29
CA ARG A 194 4.09 4.44 7.39
C ARG A 194 4.95 3.50 6.54
N VAL A 195 5.43 3.95 5.38
CA VAL A 195 6.17 3.09 4.44
C VAL A 195 7.50 2.70 5.05
N PHE A 196 8.18 3.65 5.69
CA PHE A 196 9.41 3.39 6.44
C PHE A 196 9.21 2.30 7.50
N ILE A 197 8.18 2.42 8.35
CA ILE A 197 7.88 1.40 9.39
C ILE A 197 7.56 0.04 8.77
N ASP A 198 6.72 0.01 7.73
CA ASP A 198 6.33 -1.22 7.03
C ASP A 198 7.57 -1.91 6.38
N LYS A 199 8.65 -1.17 6.07
CA LYS A 199 9.92 -1.72 5.55
C LYS A 199 10.93 -2.09 6.65
N LEU A 200 11.06 -1.29 7.71
CA LEU A 200 12.04 -1.51 8.78
C LEU A 200 11.72 -2.75 9.62
N VAL A 201 10.45 -2.93 10.00
CA VAL A 201 10.03 -3.98 10.94
C VAL A 201 10.33 -5.41 10.45
N PRO A 202 10.06 -5.77 9.17
CA PRO A 202 10.46 -7.08 8.65
C PRO A 202 11.95 -7.41 8.82
N PHE A 203 12.86 -6.45 8.61
CA PHE A 203 14.29 -6.66 8.81
C PHE A 203 14.60 -6.92 10.29
N LEU A 204 14.11 -6.07 11.19
CA LEU A 204 14.33 -6.23 12.64
C LEU A 204 13.81 -7.58 13.16
N LEU A 205 12.63 -8.01 12.71
CA LEU A 205 12.08 -9.31 13.12
C LEU A 205 12.91 -10.49 12.60
N LYS A 206 13.40 -10.43 11.35
CA LYS A 206 14.27 -11.47 10.78
C LYS A 206 15.67 -11.49 11.39
N GLU A 207 16.15 -10.36 11.86
CA GLU A 207 17.42 -10.21 12.55
C GLU A 207 17.35 -10.65 14.03
N GLY A 208 16.16 -10.93 14.57
CA GLY A 208 15.96 -11.34 15.97
C GLY A 208 15.79 -10.18 16.95
N TRP A 209 15.57 -8.95 16.46
CA TRP A 209 15.48 -7.72 17.25
C TRP A 209 14.05 -7.39 17.71
N GLU A 210 13.22 -8.42 17.93
CA GLU A 210 11.83 -8.23 18.35
C GLU A 210 11.73 -7.58 19.75
N SER A 211 12.63 -7.91 20.68
CA SER A 211 12.66 -7.32 22.03
C SER A 211 12.74 -5.79 21.97
N TYR A 212 13.59 -5.24 21.10
CA TYR A 212 13.78 -3.80 20.93
C TYR A 212 12.54 -3.11 20.34
N LEU A 213 11.76 -3.80 19.51
CA LEU A 213 10.47 -3.28 19.05
C LEU A 213 9.47 -3.13 20.21
N TRP A 214 9.49 -4.08 21.15
CA TRP A 214 8.66 -4.02 22.35
C TRP A 214 9.13 -2.94 23.32
N GLU A 215 10.43 -2.84 23.57
CA GLU A 215 11.01 -1.75 24.35
C GLU A 215 10.61 -0.40 23.76
N TRP A 216 10.69 -0.26 22.43
CA TRP A 216 10.27 0.97 21.77
C TRP A 216 8.79 1.27 22.00
N ILE A 217 7.89 0.28 21.87
CA ILE A 217 6.45 0.45 22.17
C ILE A 217 6.23 0.88 23.62
N GLU A 218 7.06 0.42 24.55
CA GLU A 218 6.98 0.74 25.97
C GLU A 218 7.51 2.14 26.31
N LEU A 219 8.26 2.81 25.43
CA LEU A 219 8.75 4.17 25.69
C LEU A 219 7.62 5.21 25.68
N ASP A 220 7.62 6.12 26.68
CA ASP A 220 6.71 7.27 26.72
C ASP A 220 7.23 8.42 25.85
N GLN A 221 7.28 8.19 24.54
CA GLN A 221 7.72 9.19 23.59
C GLN A 221 6.54 10.02 23.11
N THR A 222 6.58 11.28 23.49
CA THR A 222 5.56 12.26 23.14
C THR A 222 6.01 13.03 21.92
N LEU A 223 5.44 12.69 20.77
CA LEU A 223 5.81 13.31 19.50
C LEU A 223 5.09 14.65 19.33
N ALA A 224 5.76 15.60 18.68
CA ALA A 224 5.19 16.89 18.38
C ALA A 224 3.85 16.71 17.65
N GLU A 225 2.81 17.33 18.20
CA GLU A 225 1.48 17.29 17.61
C GLU A 225 1.50 18.17 16.35
N GLY A 226 1.13 17.62 15.19
CA GLY A 226 0.74 18.46 14.07
C GLY A 226 -0.54 19.25 14.41
N ASP A 227 -0.85 20.30 13.65
CA ASP A 227 -1.98 21.25 13.83
C ASP A 227 -3.39 20.61 13.74
N ASN A 228 -3.53 19.31 13.90
CA ASN A 228 -4.80 18.61 13.82
C ASN A 228 -5.64 18.85 15.09
N GLU A 229 -6.79 19.49 14.95
CA GLU A 229 -7.80 19.64 16.00
C GLU A 229 -8.45 18.28 16.34
N TYR A 230 -7.82 17.49 17.21
CA TYR A 230 -8.44 16.30 17.80
C TYR A 230 -9.05 16.57 19.17
N SER A 231 -10.23 16.02 19.43
CA SER A 231 -10.86 16.09 20.76
C SER A 231 -10.35 15.01 21.73
N GLY A 232 -10.08 15.40 22.99
CA GLY A 232 -9.89 14.53 24.16
C GLY A 232 -9.11 13.22 23.90
N VAL A 233 -9.77 12.07 24.05
CA VAL A 233 -9.17 10.73 23.89
C VAL A 233 -8.62 10.48 22.48
N LYS A 234 -9.18 11.08 21.43
CA LYS A 234 -8.66 10.93 20.06
C LYS A 234 -7.29 11.58 19.92
N LYS A 235 -7.04 12.67 20.66
CA LYS A 235 -5.73 13.32 20.73
C LYS A 235 -4.67 12.37 21.29
N MET A 236 -5.00 11.61 22.33
CA MET A 236 -4.09 10.59 22.89
C MET A 236 -3.82 9.45 21.90
N TYR A 237 -4.85 8.92 21.23
CA TYR A 237 -4.62 7.90 20.19
C TYR A 237 -3.81 8.42 19.00
N HIS A 238 -3.98 9.69 18.64
CA HIS A 238 -3.16 10.33 17.60
C HIS A 238 -1.71 10.51 18.05
N ARG A 239 -1.48 10.90 19.31
CA ARG A 239 -0.15 11.04 19.92
C ARG A 239 0.66 9.75 19.84
N TYR A 240 0.01 8.61 20.10
CA TYR A 240 0.65 7.28 20.07
C TYR A 240 0.40 6.50 18.76
N ARG A 241 0.00 7.16 17.67
CA ARG A 241 -0.38 6.50 16.40
C ARG A 241 0.73 5.64 15.81
N TRP A 242 1.99 6.06 15.96
CA TRP A 242 3.17 5.31 15.50
C TRP A 242 3.26 3.93 16.16
N LYS A 243 2.93 3.80 17.45
CA LYS A 243 2.91 2.50 18.15
C LYS A 243 1.93 1.53 17.47
N GLY A 244 0.76 2.05 17.06
CA GLY A 244 -0.22 1.26 16.31
C GLY A 244 0.24 0.85 14.91
N ARG A 245 1.05 1.68 14.24
CA ARG A 245 1.68 1.35 12.94
C ARG A 245 2.76 0.29 13.11
N LEU A 246 3.61 0.44 14.12
CA LEU A 246 4.65 -0.53 14.48
C LEU A 246 4.05 -1.90 14.78
N LEU A 247 3.02 -1.94 15.65
CA LEU A 247 2.28 -3.17 15.95
C LEU A 247 1.63 -3.80 14.71
N ARG A 248 1.04 -2.99 13.84
CA ARG A 248 0.47 -3.50 12.58
C ARG A 248 1.56 -4.14 11.72
N ALA A 249 2.70 -3.49 11.55
CA ALA A 249 3.80 -4.02 10.75
C ALA A 249 4.33 -5.34 11.32
N MET A 250 4.43 -5.46 12.65
CA MET A 250 4.81 -6.71 13.31
C MET A 250 3.80 -7.83 13.03
N VAL A 251 2.51 -7.54 13.20
CA VAL A 251 1.43 -8.50 12.95
C VAL A 251 1.36 -8.93 11.48
N VAL A 252 1.43 -7.97 10.54
CA VAL A 252 1.38 -8.24 9.10
C VAL A 252 2.60 -9.05 8.67
N HIS A 253 3.80 -8.70 9.13
CA HIS A 253 4.98 -9.49 8.84
C HIS A 253 4.85 -10.92 9.37
N LYS A 254 4.32 -11.08 10.59
CA LYS A 254 4.07 -12.41 11.15
C LYS A 254 2.95 -13.18 10.45
N LEU A 255 2.12 -12.54 9.65
CA LEU A 255 1.17 -13.22 8.76
C LEU A 255 1.82 -13.56 7.41
N GLU A 256 2.59 -12.66 6.81
CA GLU A 256 3.08 -12.80 5.43
C GLU A 256 4.42 -13.53 5.29
N ASP A 257 5.02 -13.98 6.39
CA ASP A 257 6.34 -14.63 6.41
C ASP A 257 6.36 -15.93 5.59
N VAL A 258 6.91 -15.80 4.37
CA VAL A 258 6.94 -16.79 3.28
C VAL A 258 7.66 -18.09 3.64
N GLY A 259 8.44 -18.10 4.74
CA GLY A 259 9.19 -19.28 5.19
C GLY A 259 8.45 -20.24 6.12
N ARG A 260 7.17 -19.99 6.46
CA ARG A 260 6.46 -20.81 7.46
C ARG A 260 5.74 -22.01 6.87
N ALA A 261 6.12 -23.19 7.32
CA ALA A 261 5.42 -24.45 7.04
C ALA A 261 3.96 -24.45 7.52
N ASP A 262 3.68 -23.79 8.64
CA ASP A 262 2.39 -23.92 9.33
C ASP A 262 1.30 -22.99 8.78
N GLN A 263 1.64 -21.87 8.12
CA GLN A 263 0.67 -20.87 7.63
C GLN A 263 -0.47 -20.55 8.63
N SER A 264 -0.19 -20.54 9.95
CA SER A 264 -1.17 -20.21 10.99
C SER A 264 -1.03 -18.75 11.43
N ALA A 265 -2.14 -18.14 11.89
CA ALA A 265 -2.12 -16.78 12.44
C ALA A 265 -1.61 -16.72 13.89
N ASP A 266 -1.22 -17.86 14.49
CA ASP A 266 -0.96 -17.99 15.92
C ASP A 266 0.11 -17.01 16.42
N LYS A 267 1.26 -16.90 15.74
CA LYS A 267 2.33 -15.98 16.16
C LYS A 267 1.91 -14.51 16.02
N ALA A 268 1.07 -14.18 15.05
CA ALA A 268 0.55 -12.83 14.87
C ALA A 268 -0.50 -12.50 15.94
N LEU A 269 -1.31 -13.48 16.34
CA LEU A 269 -2.23 -13.39 17.46
C LEU A 269 -1.49 -13.22 18.79
N ASP A 270 -0.41 -13.97 19.02
CA ASP A 270 0.40 -13.87 20.24
C ASP A 270 1.02 -12.45 20.38
N THR A 271 1.53 -11.88 19.28
CA THR A 271 1.97 -10.47 19.24
C THR A 271 0.83 -9.52 19.57
N PHE A 272 -0.38 -9.73 19.03
CA PHE A 272 -1.53 -8.90 19.35
C PHE A 272 -1.97 -9.04 20.82
N PHE A 273 -1.92 -10.24 21.39
CA PHE A 273 -2.28 -10.47 22.79
C PHE A 273 -1.30 -9.81 23.74
N LYS A 274 0.00 -9.86 23.46
CA LYS A 274 1.00 -9.11 24.24
C LYS A 274 0.68 -7.60 24.25
N ALA A 275 0.33 -7.04 23.09
CA ALA A 275 -0.08 -5.64 23.01
C ALA A 275 -1.41 -5.35 23.75
N ALA A 276 -2.38 -6.27 23.69
CA ALA A 276 -3.62 -6.16 24.43
C ALA A 276 -3.42 -6.23 25.95
N GLU A 277 -2.52 -7.08 26.42
CA GLU A 277 -2.11 -7.17 27.82
C GLU A 277 -1.41 -5.89 28.28
N LEU A 278 -0.46 -5.35 27.50
CA LEU A 278 0.17 -4.06 27.79
C LEU A 278 -0.88 -2.94 27.94
N LYS A 279 -1.89 -2.93 27.06
CA LYS A 279 -2.97 -1.94 27.14
C LYS A 279 -3.84 -2.08 28.39
N LEU A 280 -4.08 -3.30 28.86
CA LEU A 280 -5.00 -3.58 29.96
C LEU A 280 -4.33 -3.56 31.34
N SER A 281 -3.10 -4.05 31.43
CA SER A 281 -2.43 -4.39 32.68
C SER A 281 -1.27 -3.47 33.03
N SER A 282 -0.83 -2.60 32.10
CA SER A 282 0.27 -1.69 32.38
C SER A 282 -0.11 -0.67 33.46
N ARG A 283 0.87 -0.32 34.30
CA ARG A 283 0.76 0.78 35.26
C ARG A 283 0.93 2.15 34.59
N GLU A 284 1.52 2.16 33.41
CA GLU A 284 1.86 3.36 32.67
C GLU A 284 0.65 3.92 31.91
N PRO A 285 0.19 5.14 32.21
CA PRO A 285 -1.05 5.68 31.66
C PRO A 285 -1.08 5.76 30.12
N TYR A 286 0.08 6.00 29.49
CA TYR A 286 0.18 6.12 28.04
C TYR A 286 -0.04 4.79 27.31
N LEU A 287 0.25 3.64 27.95
CA LEU A 287 0.03 2.32 27.36
C LEU A 287 -1.45 1.94 27.28
N HIS A 288 -2.31 2.51 28.13
CA HIS A 288 -3.76 2.37 27.98
C HIS A 288 -4.31 2.98 26.69
N PHE A 289 -3.56 3.89 26.06
CA PHE A 289 -3.91 4.50 24.77
C PHE A 289 -3.24 3.81 23.58
N LEU A 290 -2.67 2.62 23.77
CA LEU A 290 -2.06 1.84 22.69
C LEU A 290 -3.08 1.59 21.55
N PRO A 291 -2.81 2.07 20.31
CA PRO A 291 -3.75 1.92 19.21
C PRO A 291 -3.70 0.51 18.62
N LEU A 292 -4.62 -0.35 19.04
CA LEU A 292 -4.73 -1.73 18.56
C LEU A 292 -5.52 -1.86 17.24
N GLY A 293 -6.17 -0.79 16.76
CA GLY A 293 -7.11 -0.81 15.64
C GLY A 293 -6.52 -1.32 14.32
N HIS A 294 -5.31 -0.90 13.99
CA HIS A 294 -4.66 -1.28 12.74
C HIS A 294 -4.23 -2.76 12.73
N ALA A 295 -3.64 -3.24 13.84
CA ALA A 295 -3.27 -4.64 14.02
C ALA A 295 -4.50 -5.55 14.08
N GLY A 296 -5.51 -5.19 14.87
CA GLY A 296 -6.76 -5.93 14.98
C GLY A 296 -7.52 -6.01 13.65
N SER A 297 -7.54 -4.93 12.86
CA SER A 297 -8.13 -4.96 11.51
C SER A 297 -7.36 -5.86 10.54
N ALA A 298 -6.02 -5.91 10.65
CA ALA A 298 -5.21 -6.80 9.82
C ALA A 298 -5.49 -8.28 10.14
N LEU A 299 -5.52 -8.63 11.43
CA LEU A 299 -5.88 -9.96 11.90
C LEU A 299 -7.31 -10.34 11.53
N GLY A 300 -8.28 -9.46 11.75
CA GLY A 300 -9.68 -9.71 11.38
C GLY A 300 -9.85 -10.02 9.90
N ARG A 301 -9.06 -9.38 9.02
CA ARG A 301 -9.03 -9.72 7.59
C ARG A 301 -8.35 -11.06 7.31
N ALA A 302 -7.22 -11.31 7.94
CA ALA A 302 -6.50 -12.58 7.77
C ALA A 302 -7.31 -13.78 8.27
N LEU A 303 -8.16 -13.58 9.27
CA LEU A 303 -8.99 -14.60 9.91
C LEU A 303 -10.37 -14.78 9.25
N MET A 304 -10.64 -14.18 8.09
CA MET A 304 -11.87 -14.45 7.33
C MET A 304 -11.81 -15.81 6.63
N ILE A 305 -12.98 -16.40 6.37
CA ILE A 305 -13.07 -17.67 5.60
C ILE A 305 -12.58 -17.47 4.17
N GLY A 306 -11.84 -18.45 3.65
CA GLY A 306 -11.21 -18.42 2.34
C GLY A 306 -9.75 -17.97 2.37
N THR A 307 -9.21 -17.69 3.55
CA THR A 307 -7.77 -17.57 3.77
C THR A 307 -7.21 -18.86 4.36
N ASP A 308 -6.00 -19.24 3.96
CA ASP A 308 -5.31 -20.42 4.52
C ASP A 308 -5.08 -20.29 6.04
N TRP A 309 -4.97 -19.04 6.52
CA TRP A 309 -4.77 -18.70 7.93
C TRP A 309 -5.93 -19.18 8.82
N ASN A 310 -7.18 -18.99 8.40
CA ASN A 310 -8.35 -19.28 9.23
C ASN A 310 -8.42 -20.76 9.62
N LEU A 311 -8.15 -21.66 8.67
CA LEU A 311 -8.23 -23.11 8.85
C LEU A 311 -7.19 -23.67 9.82
N ARG A 312 -6.04 -23.01 9.89
CA ARG A 312 -4.86 -23.49 10.63
C ARG A 312 -4.65 -22.79 11.98
N THR A 313 -5.44 -21.75 12.25
CA THR A 313 -5.37 -21.01 13.50
C THR A 313 -5.98 -21.80 14.64
N ASP A 314 -5.33 -21.78 15.79
CA ASP A 314 -5.86 -22.40 17.02
C ASP A 314 -7.20 -21.75 17.43
N PRO A 315 -8.29 -22.52 17.55
CA PRO A 315 -9.60 -22.00 17.96
C PRO A 315 -9.58 -21.28 19.31
N VAL A 316 -8.75 -21.73 20.27
CA VAL A 316 -8.66 -21.08 21.58
C VAL A 316 -8.09 -19.66 21.45
N ARG A 317 -7.08 -19.49 20.59
CA ARG A 317 -6.55 -18.16 20.24
C ARG A 317 -7.57 -17.34 19.47
N TYR A 318 -8.33 -17.95 18.56
CA TYR A 318 -9.41 -17.28 17.85
C TYR A 318 -10.45 -16.69 18.82
N ASP A 319 -10.94 -17.49 19.76
CA ASP A 319 -11.89 -17.08 20.79
C ASP A 319 -11.34 -15.96 21.67
N ARG A 320 -10.07 -16.05 22.06
CA ARG A 320 -9.41 -14.96 22.78
C ARG A 320 -9.38 -13.67 21.96
N PHE A 321 -9.13 -13.76 20.66
CA PHE A 321 -9.13 -12.61 19.76
C PHE A 321 -10.51 -11.97 19.61
N THR A 322 -11.58 -12.77 19.50
CA THR A 322 -12.95 -12.24 19.43
C THR A 322 -13.30 -11.46 20.71
N GLN A 323 -12.86 -11.92 21.88
CA GLN A 323 -13.04 -11.19 23.15
C GLN A 323 -12.25 -9.88 23.20
N CYS A 324 -11.09 -9.80 22.53
CA CYS A 324 -10.30 -8.58 22.41
C CYS A 324 -10.87 -7.58 21.39
N ALA A 325 -11.87 -7.94 20.58
CA ALA A 325 -12.48 -7.03 19.59
C ALA A 325 -12.94 -5.70 20.20
N LYS A 326 -13.40 -5.70 21.46
CA LYS A 326 -13.81 -4.50 22.20
C LYS A 326 -12.68 -3.52 22.51
N LEU A 327 -11.42 -3.95 22.47
CA LEU A 327 -10.25 -3.12 22.84
C LEU A 327 -9.82 -2.17 21.73
N PHE A 328 -10.24 -2.45 20.50
CA PHE A 328 -9.83 -1.71 19.31
C PHE A 328 -11.00 -1.23 18.45
N ASN A 329 -12.20 -1.73 18.71
CA ASN A 329 -13.41 -1.18 18.12
C ASN A 329 -13.99 -0.10 19.05
N GLN A 330 -14.38 1.05 18.47
CA GLN A 330 -15.05 2.09 19.24
C GLN A 330 -16.39 1.56 19.76
N LYS A 331 -16.63 1.67 21.07
CA LYS A 331 -17.84 1.19 21.74
C LYS A 331 -19.08 1.78 21.07
N GLY A 332 -20.03 0.92 20.69
CA GLY A 332 -21.27 1.32 20.02
C GLY A 332 -21.11 1.78 18.57
N SER A 333 -19.90 1.81 18.02
CA SER A 333 -19.72 2.11 16.59
C SER A 333 -20.28 0.98 15.74
N PRO A 334 -21.06 1.26 14.68
CA PRO A 334 -21.59 0.20 13.83
C PRO A 334 -20.48 -0.63 13.16
N HIS A 335 -19.35 0.00 12.82
CA HIS A 335 -18.17 -0.71 12.30
C HIS A 335 -17.64 -1.73 13.31
N GLY A 336 -17.58 -1.36 14.60
CA GLY A 336 -17.15 -2.26 15.66
C GLY A 336 -18.08 -3.45 15.88
N VAL A 337 -19.40 -3.19 15.86
CA VAL A 337 -20.43 -4.24 15.95
C VAL A 337 -20.32 -5.18 14.76
N ARG A 338 -20.20 -4.64 13.53
CA ARG A 338 -20.02 -5.43 12.30
C ARG A 338 -18.76 -6.30 12.36
N ASN A 339 -17.61 -5.72 12.74
CA ASN A 339 -16.34 -6.45 12.81
C ASN A 339 -16.44 -7.63 13.80
N SER A 340 -17.08 -7.40 14.96
CA SER A 340 -17.26 -8.45 15.97
C SER A 340 -18.19 -9.55 15.44
N ALA A 341 -19.28 -9.19 14.77
CA ALA A 341 -20.20 -10.14 14.14
C ALA A 341 -19.56 -10.96 13.01
N GLN A 342 -18.68 -10.34 12.21
CA GLN A 342 -17.92 -11.03 11.17
C GLN A 342 -16.98 -12.10 11.73
N LEU A 343 -16.33 -11.85 12.87
CA LEU A 343 -15.47 -12.86 13.50
C LEU A 343 -16.28 -14.09 13.92
N TRP A 344 -17.51 -13.93 14.41
CA TRP A 344 -18.40 -15.06 14.70
C TRP A 344 -18.81 -15.81 13.44
N LEU A 345 -19.11 -15.09 12.35
CA LEU A 345 -19.44 -15.70 11.08
C LEU A 345 -18.28 -16.53 10.50
N HIS A 346 -17.04 -16.10 10.75
CA HIS A 346 -15.82 -16.74 10.26
C HIS A 346 -15.15 -17.67 11.27
N HIS A 347 -15.80 -17.98 12.40
CA HIS A 347 -15.17 -18.78 13.44
C HIS A 347 -14.81 -20.18 12.91
N PRO A 348 -13.57 -20.69 13.14
CA PRO A 348 -13.06 -21.90 12.51
C PRO A 348 -13.85 -23.16 12.87
N ARG A 349 -14.23 -23.34 14.14
CA ARG A 349 -15.04 -24.49 14.61
C ARG A 349 -16.53 -24.23 14.71
N ASN A 350 -16.92 -23.15 15.37
CA ASN A 350 -18.31 -22.82 15.69
C ASN A 350 -18.76 -21.52 14.98
N PRO A 351 -18.94 -21.52 13.64
CA PRO A 351 -19.46 -20.34 12.97
C PRO A 351 -20.88 -20.03 13.45
N ASP A 352 -21.15 -18.76 13.75
CA ASP A 352 -22.46 -18.30 14.21
C ASP A 352 -22.98 -17.11 13.38
N GLY A 353 -24.18 -17.27 12.80
CA GLY A 353 -24.83 -16.27 11.98
C GLY A 353 -25.64 -15.25 12.78
N ARG A 354 -26.01 -15.57 14.02
CA ARG A 354 -26.89 -14.71 14.85
C ARG A 354 -26.32 -13.32 15.10
N PRO A 355 -25.03 -13.13 15.45
CA PRO A 355 -24.48 -11.80 15.67
C PRO A 355 -24.55 -10.91 14.42
N MET A 356 -24.41 -11.51 13.24
CA MET A 356 -24.50 -10.78 11.97
C MET A 356 -25.96 -10.46 11.59
N TYR A 357 -26.89 -11.37 11.89
CA TYR A 357 -28.31 -11.09 11.80
C TYR A 357 -28.75 -9.91 12.70
N GLU A 358 -28.36 -9.92 13.97
CA GLU A 358 -28.63 -8.81 14.90
C GLU A 358 -28.01 -7.48 14.43
N PHE A 359 -26.82 -7.55 13.84
CA PHE A 359 -26.21 -6.39 13.19
C PHE A 359 -27.09 -5.86 12.05
N TYR A 360 -27.61 -6.74 11.18
CA TYR A 360 -28.50 -6.32 10.09
C TYR A 360 -29.84 -5.77 10.61
N GLN A 361 -30.41 -6.35 11.67
CA GLN A 361 -31.60 -5.79 12.31
C GLN A 361 -31.34 -4.35 12.78
N LYS A 362 -30.22 -4.09 13.45
CA LYS A 362 -29.82 -2.73 13.84
C LYS A 362 -29.55 -1.84 12.63
N LEU A 363 -28.92 -2.38 11.58
CA LEU A 363 -28.59 -1.61 10.39
C LEU A 363 -29.84 -1.09 9.65
N PHE A 364 -30.88 -1.92 9.54
CA PHE A 364 -32.06 -1.60 8.75
C PHE A 364 -33.23 -1.01 9.56
N ASN A 365 -33.26 -1.22 10.88
CA ASN A 365 -34.37 -0.78 11.74
C ASN A 365 -33.99 0.32 12.75
N ASN A 366 -32.74 0.80 12.78
CA ASN A 366 -32.31 1.84 13.73
C ASN A 366 -32.33 3.24 13.09
N ASP A 367 -33.08 4.15 13.71
CA ASP A 367 -33.26 5.52 13.23
C ASP A 367 -32.12 6.49 13.63
N SER A 368 -31.12 6.02 14.38
CA SER A 368 -29.97 6.84 14.71
C SER A 368 -29.22 7.27 13.44
N PRO A 369 -28.84 8.57 13.29
CA PRO A 369 -28.16 9.09 12.10
C PRO A 369 -26.91 8.31 11.69
N VAL A 370 -26.15 7.81 12.69
CA VAL A 370 -24.93 7.02 12.46
C VAL A 370 -25.23 5.68 11.78
N TRP A 371 -26.36 5.04 12.13
CA TRP A 371 -26.79 3.77 11.55
C TRP A 371 -27.45 3.98 10.18
N GLN A 372 -28.27 5.02 10.05
CA GLN A 372 -28.87 5.42 8.78
C GLN A 372 -27.81 5.70 7.72
N SER A 373 -26.76 6.45 8.07
CA SER A 373 -25.65 6.71 7.14
C SER A 373 -25.05 5.42 6.59
N ILE A 374 -24.86 4.39 7.41
CA ILE A 374 -24.28 3.12 6.95
C ILE A 374 -25.31 2.30 6.17
N GLY A 375 -26.57 2.31 6.59
CA GLY A 375 -27.67 1.70 5.84
C GLY A 375 -27.76 2.28 4.42
N ASP A 376 -27.58 3.58 4.27
CA ASP A 376 -27.56 4.25 2.97
C ASP A 376 -26.34 3.85 2.12
N HIS A 377 -25.18 3.59 2.74
CA HIS A 377 -24.02 3.03 2.04
C HIS A 377 -24.26 1.59 1.57
N VAL A 378 -25.15 0.83 2.22
CA VAL A 378 -25.55 -0.51 1.75
C VAL A 378 -26.57 -0.41 0.62
N ARG A 379 -27.57 0.47 0.76
CA ARG A 379 -28.62 0.71 -0.25
C ARG A 379 -28.08 1.32 -1.55
N LYS A 380 -27.15 2.26 -1.42
CA LYS A 380 -26.58 3.06 -2.51
C LYS A 380 -25.06 3.06 -2.38
N PRO A 381 -24.41 1.93 -2.64
CA PRO A 381 -22.97 1.82 -2.50
C PRO A 381 -22.27 2.75 -3.49
N LYS A 382 -21.34 3.57 -3.01
CA LYS A 382 -20.55 4.49 -3.86
C LYS A 382 -19.71 3.76 -4.92
N ARG A 383 -19.40 2.48 -4.68
CA ARG A 383 -18.63 1.62 -5.57
C ARG A 383 -19.28 0.25 -5.64
N ARG A 384 -19.33 -0.32 -6.83
CA ARG A 384 -19.86 -1.67 -7.10
C ARG A 384 -19.26 -2.73 -6.16
N GLU A 385 -17.96 -2.68 -5.94
CA GLU A 385 -17.20 -3.60 -5.06
C GLU A 385 -17.72 -3.59 -3.61
N ILE A 386 -18.12 -2.42 -3.10
CA ILE A 386 -18.62 -2.28 -1.73
C ILE A 386 -19.99 -2.96 -1.62
N GLY A 387 -20.88 -2.74 -2.61
CA GLY A 387 -22.18 -3.41 -2.67
C GLY A 387 -22.03 -4.92 -2.77
N LEU A 388 -21.10 -5.38 -3.61
CA LEU A 388 -20.81 -6.80 -3.77
C LEU A 388 -20.28 -7.44 -2.47
N ALA A 389 -19.42 -6.74 -1.73
CA ALA A 389 -18.94 -7.21 -0.43
C ALA A 389 -20.07 -7.37 0.59
N TRP A 390 -21.01 -6.43 0.64
CA TRP A 390 -22.20 -6.54 1.51
C TRP A 390 -23.10 -7.70 1.11
N TYR A 391 -23.36 -7.84 -0.18
CA TYR A 391 -24.14 -8.96 -0.72
C TYR A 391 -23.49 -10.32 -0.41
N HIS A 392 -22.17 -10.45 -0.55
CA HIS A 392 -21.47 -11.68 -0.19
C HIS A 392 -21.56 -11.99 1.32
N GLN A 393 -21.50 -10.97 2.18
CA GLN A 393 -21.66 -11.16 3.62
C GLN A 393 -23.09 -11.57 3.99
N MET A 394 -24.11 -10.99 3.35
CA MET A 394 -25.51 -11.39 3.56
C MET A 394 -25.72 -12.83 3.12
N THR A 395 -25.24 -13.22 1.93
CA THR A 395 -25.37 -14.60 1.42
C THR A 395 -24.65 -15.62 2.29
N GLN A 396 -23.47 -15.26 2.81
CA GLN A 396 -22.75 -16.07 3.78
C GLN A 396 -23.49 -16.21 5.12
N THR A 397 -24.10 -15.13 5.60
CA THR A 397 -24.90 -15.14 6.84
C THR A 397 -26.09 -16.07 6.72
N MET A 398 -26.83 -16.00 5.61
CA MET A 398 -27.97 -16.90 5.35
C MET A 398 -27.55 -18.37 5.31
N ALA A 399 -26.40 -18.67 4.69
CA ALA A 399 -25.88 -20.03 4.63
C ALA A 399 -25.65 -20.61 6.03
N ILE A 400 -25.08 -19.83 6.95
CA ILE A 400 -24.90 -20.25 8.35
C ILE A 400 -26.21 -20.34 9.10
N LEU A 401 -27.09 -19.34 9.00
CA LEU A 401 -28.39 -19.35 9.67
C LEU A 401 -29.21 -20.61 9.29
N ARG A 402 -29.24 -20.97 8.01
CA ARG A 402 -29.88 -22.23 7.55
C ARG A 402 -29.21 -23.48 8.12
N ARG A 403 -27.88 -23.52 8.18
CA ARG A 403 -27.15 -24.63 8.84
C ARG A 403 -27.49 -24.73 10.33
N GLN A 404 -27.81 -23.62 10.98
CA GLN A 404 -28.24 -23.55 12.38
C GLN A 404 -29.75 -23.82 12.58
N GLY A 405 -30.52 -24.07 11.51
CA GLY A 405 -31.97 -24.27 11.58
C GLY A 405 -32.78 -22.98 11.79
N LEU A 406 -32.19 -21.83 11.51
CA LEU A 406 -32.77 -20.48 11.66
C LEU A 406 -33.29 -19.97 10.31
N ASP A 407 -34.27 -20.68 9.76
CA ASP A 407 -34.79 -20.42 8.41
C ASP A 407 -35.57 -19.10 8.32
N GLU A 408 -36.26 -18.69 9.38
CA GLU A 408 -37.00 -17.43 9.43
C GLU A 408 -36.05 -16.22 9.37
N GLU A 409 -34.96 -16.25 10.15
CA GLU A 409 -33.93 -15.23 10.14
C GLU A 409 -33.19 -15.20 8.81
N ALA A 410 -32.92 -16.38 8.22
CA ALA A 410 -32.30 -16.47 6.90
C ALA A 410 -33.19 -15.87 5.80
N GLU A 411 -34.50 -16.14 5.83
CA GLU A 411 -35.44 -15.56 4.86
C GLU A 411 -35.59 -14.05 5.05
N TRP A 412 -35.56 -13.55 6.30
CA TRP A 412 -35.52 -12.11 6.56
C TRP A 412 -34.29 -11.45 5.92
N VAL A 413 -33.09 -12.04 6.09
CA VAL A 413 -31.86 -11.50 5.46
C VAL A 413 -31.96 -11.57 3.94
N LYS A 414 -32.58 -12.61 3.38
CA LYS A 414 -32.79 -12.75 1.93
C LYS A 414 -33.66 -11.64 1.37
N VAL A 415 -34.78 -11.31 2.03
CA VAL A 415 -35.63 -10.19 1.63
C VAL A 415 -34.83 -8.89 1.61
N ARG A 416 -34.04 -8.62 2.66
CA ARG A 416 -33.17 -7.43 2.69
C ARG A 416 -32.09 -7.46 1.61
N ALA A 417 -31.51 -8.61 1.31
CA ALA A 417 -30.53 -8.72 0.22
C ALA A 417 -31.16 -8.38 -1.14
N LEU A 418 -32.38 -8.85 -1.41
CA LEU A 418 -33.11 -8.57 -2.65
C LEU A 418 -33.53 -7.09 -2.78
N GLU A 419 -33.95 -6.47 -1.67
CA GLU A 419 -34.35 -5.05 -1.65
C GLU A 419 -33.18 -4.08 -1.82
N ASN A 420 -32.00 -4.43 -1.31
CA ASN A 420 -30.90 -3.49 -1.13
C ASN A 420 -29.67 -3.77 -2.03
N SER A 421 -29.68 -4.82 -2.86
CA SER A 421 -28.56 -5.18 -3.73
C SER A 421 -28.98 -5.30 -5.18
N GLU A 422 -28.34 -4.50 -6.05
CA GLU A 422 -28.52 -4.58 -7.50
C GLU A 422 -28.04 -5.91 -8.11
N PHE A 423 -27.27 -6.71 -7.35
CA PHE A 423 -26.76 -8.02 -7.78
C PHE A 423 -27.70 -9.18 -7.42
N ALA A 424 -28.72 -8.90 -6.62
CA ALA A 424 -29.57 -9.92 -6.04
C ALA A 424 -30.78 -10.19 -6.94
N SER A 425 -30.85 -11.43 -7.42
CA SER A 425 -32.07 -12.07 -7.90
C SER A 425 -32.33 -13.28 -7.01
N ALA A 426 -33.58 -13.73 -6.87
CA ALA A 426 -33.87 -14.90 -6.05
C ALA A 426 -33.01 -16.11 -6.46
N LYS A 427 -32.76 -16.28 -7.76
CA LYS A 427 -31.91 -17.35 -8.31
C LYS A 427 -30.42 -17.16 -7.98
N SER A 428 -29.87 -15.95 -8.10
CA SER A 428 -28.45 -15.69 -7.79
C SER A 428 -28.18 -15.81 -6.29
N VAL A 429 -29.10 -15.31 -5.46
CA VAL A 429 -29.02 -15.41 -3.99
C VAL A 429 -28.95 -16.87 -3.55
N GLU A 430 -29.88 -17.71 -4.01
CA GLU A 430 -29.91 -19.14 -3.64
C GLU A 430 -28.68 -19.89 -4.17
N LYS A 431 -28.17 -19.53 -5.36
CA LYS A 431 -26.92 -20.08 -5.89
C LYS A 431 -25.73 -19.76 -4.98
N ASP A 432 -25.61 -18.51 -4.54
CA ASP A 432 -24.49 -18.08 -3.69
C ASP A 432 -24.59 -18.63 -2.26
N VAL A 433 -25.80 -18.80 -1.72
CA VAL A 433 -26.01 -19.49 -0.44
C VAL A 433 -25.52 -20.93 -0.53
N ARG A 434 -25.90 -21.68 -1.58
CA ARG A 434 -25.42 -23.05 -1.79
C ARG A 434 -23.90 -23.12 -1.96
N ARG A 435 -23.32 -22.14 -2.66
CA ARG A 435 -21.86 -22.02 -2.78
C ARG A 435 -21.21 -21.89 -1.41
N TRP A 436 -21.73 -21.01 -0.55
CA TRP A 436 -21.20 -20.85 0.81
C TRP A 436 -21.38 -22.10 1.66
N GLN A 437 -22.51 -22.80 1.56
CA GLN A 437 -22.70 -24.09 2.23
C GLN A 437 -21.59 -25.07 1.84
N GLY A 438 -21.28 -25.19 0.54
CA GLY A 438 -20.15 -26.00 0.06
C GLY A 438 -18.80 -25.59 0.66
N VAL A 439 -18.51 -24.29 0.75
CA VAL A 439 -17.27 -23.78 1.39
C VAL A 439 -17.19 -24.19 2.85
N TYR A 440 -18.30 -24.14 3.59
CA TYR A 440 -18.33 -24.57 4.99
C TYR A 440 -18.20 -26.09 5.13
N ASP A 441 -18.80 -26.85 4.23
CA ASP A 441 -18.69 -28.31 4.25
C ASP A 441 -17.25 -28.75 3.91
N GLU A 442 -16.61 -28.13 2.93
CA GLU A 442 -15.18 -28.34 2.61
C GLU A 442 -14.28 -28.03 3.82
N ARG A 443 -14.55 -26.91 4.50
CA ARG A 443 -13.86 -26.53 5.73
C ARG A 443 -14.05 -27.55 6.84
N ASP A 444 -15.28 -27.98 7.11
CA ASP A 444 -15.57 -28.92 8.20
C ASP A 444 -14.93 -30.29 7.95
N ASN A 445 -14.72 -30.63 6.67
CA ASN A 445 -13.96 -31.80 6.24
C ASN A 445 -12.43 -31.61 6.26
N PHE A 446 -11.93 -30.38 6.42
CA PHE A 446 -10.50 -30.10 6.45
C PHE A 446 -9.87 -30.68 7.72
N LYS A 447 -9.02 -31.70 7.53
CA LYS A 447 -8.14 -32.21 8.59
C LYS A 447 -6.79 -31.52 8.44
N ALA A 448 -6.46 -30.62 9.37
CA ALA A 448 -5.11 -30.05 9.41
C ALA A 448 -4.08 -31.18 9.53
N PRO A 449 -2.97 -31.14 8.77
CA PRO A 449 -1.88 -32.10 8.96
C PRO A 449 -1.41 -32.03 10.42
N ALA A 450 -1.15 -33.19 11.02
CA ALA A 450 -0.66 -33.26 12.40
C ALA A 450 0.63 -32.43 12.51
N LYS A 451 0.68 -31.49 13.47
CA LYS A 451 1.90 -30.72 13.76
C LYS A 451 3.01 -31.72 14.11
N THR A 452 3.98 -31.90 13.22
CA THR A 452 5.26 -32.51 13.59
C THR A 452 5.97 -31.58 14.56
N PRO A 453 6.39 -32.05 15.74
CA PRO A 453 7.12 -31.23 16.68
C PRO A 453 8.51 -30.97 16.08
N SER A 454 8.73 -29.77 15.54
CA SER A 454 10.05 -29.33 15.09
C SER A 454 10.51 -28.15 15.95
N ASP A 455 11.45 -28.47 16.84
CA ASP A 455 12.46 -27.63 17.51
C ASP A 455 12.25 -26.11 17.51
N GLU A 456 11.69 -25.62 18.63
CA GLU A 456 11.93 -24.24 19.06
C GLU A 456 13.41 -24.08 19.42
N VAL A 457 14.21 -23.67 18.44
CA VAL A 457 15.58 -23.20 18.68
C VAL A 457 15.48 -21.86 19.39
N THR A 458 15.70 -21.88 20.71
CA THR A 458 16.00 -20.72 21.55
C THR A 458 17.21 -19.98 20.98
N THR A 459 17.02 -18.83 20.35
CA THR A 459 18.12 -17.92 20.02
C THR A 459 18.55 -17.19 21.29
N GLU A 460 19.78 -17.47 21.72
CA GLU A 460 20.47 -16.88 22.86
C GLU A 460 20.55 -15.35 22.75
N ASN A 461 20.10 -14.67 23.80
CA ASN A 461 20.26 -13.23 23.99
C ASN A 461 21.74 -12.89 24.21
N THR A 462 22.34 -12.15 23.30
CA THR A 462 23.61 -11.44 23.56
C THR A 462 23.31 -10.15 24.32
N PRO A 463 23.85 -9.91 25.52
CA PRO A 463 23.61 -8.67 26.26
C PRO A 463 24.49 -7.53 25.72
N PHE A 464 23.90 -6.35 25.49
CA PHE A 464 24.60 -5.07 25.26
C PHE A 464 23.91 -3.97 26.12
N PRO A 465 24.55 -2.81 26.35
CA PRO A 465 24.71 -2.15 27.64
C PRO A 465 23.47 -1.36 28.06
N THR A 466 23.18 -1.40 29.35
CA THR A 466 22.16 -0.56 29.99
C THR A 466 22.48 0.91 29.83
N PHE A 467 21.58 1.67 29.20
CA PHE A 467 21.56 3.13 29.25
C PHE A 467 21.23 3.59 30.68
N SER A 468 22.27 3.79 31.49
CA SER A 468 22.18 4.61 32.69
C SER A 468 22.79 5.97 32.43
N GLY A 469 21.94 7.00 32.43
CA GLY A 469 22.29 8.36 32.85
C GLY A 469 22.82 9.31 31.77
N ALA A 470 21.99 10.28 31.40
CA ALA A 470 22.33 11.69 31.58
C ALA A 470 21.03 12.51 31.61
N VAL A 471 20.83 13.19 32.73
CA VAL A 471 19.85 14.25 32.98
C VAL A 471 20.21 15.49 32.18
#